data_AF-A0A937J9T4-F1
#
_entry.id   AF-A0A937J9T4-F1
#
_cell.length_a   1.000
_cell.length_b   1.000
_cell.length_c   1.000
_cell.angle_alpha   90.00
_cell.angle_beta   90.00
_cell.angle_gamma   90.00
#
_symmetry.space_group_name_H-M   'P 1'
#
loop_
_entity.id
_entity.type
_entity.pdbx_description
1 polymer ?
#
loop_
_entity_poly.entity_id
_entity_poly.type
_entity_poly.pdbx_seq_one_letter_code
_entity_poly.pdbx_strand_id
1 'polypeptide(L)'
;MIAGEPDLPPNPLFISDRARVYSEHNGIWRADPLVQSGDYVSAGTRLGVITDYFGNELETITAPASGILLILFGTPPVNEGDNIVVIGRVLSSRDN
;
A
#
# COMPACT_ATOMS: atom_id res chain seq x y z
N MET A 1 25.69 -17.84 20.09
CA MET A 1 24.29 -17.89 19.59
C MET A 1 23.74 -19.27 19.91
N ILE A 2 22.50 -19.37 20.39
CA ILE A 2 21.82 -20.66 20.61
C ILE A 2 20.99 -21.01 19.38
N ALA A 3 20.87 -22.30 19.07
CA ALA A 3 19.98 -22.76 18.01
C ALA A 3 18.53 -22.72 18.50
N GLY A 4 17.64 -22.14 17.69
CA GLY A 4 16.20 -22.18 17.88
C GLY A 4 15.53 -22.78 16.64
N GLU A 5 14.40 -23.45 16.83
CA GLU A 5 13.55 -23.90 15.72
C GLU A 5 12.58 -22.78 15.32
N PRO A 6 12.32 -22.56 14.01
CA PRO A 6 11.36 -21.56 13.57
C PRO A 6 9.93 -22.02 13.85
N ASP A 7 9.13 -21.15 14.46
CA ASP A 7 7.68 -21.31 14.56
C ASP A 7 7.02 -20.78 13.28
N LEU A 8 6.56 -21.70 12.42
CA LEU A 8 5.96 -21.36 11.14
C LEU A 8 4.44 -21.19 11.29
N PRO A 9 3.85 -20.13 10.70
CA PRO A 9 2.40 -19.97 10.72
C PRO A 9 1.72 -21.13 9.95
N PRO A 10 0.57 -21.63 10.41
CA PRO A 10 -0.07 -22.82 9.83
C PRO A 10 -0.60 -22.61 8.40
N ASN A 11 -0.98 -21.37 8.04
CA ASN A 11 -1.52 -21.02 6.73
C ASN A 11 -0.93 -19.68 6.23
N PRO A 12 0.31 -19.68 5.72
CA PRO A 12 0.91 -18.47 5.16
C PRO A 12 0.19 -18.05 3.87
N LEU A 13 -0.09 -16.75 3.74
CA LEU A 13 -0.49 -16.17 2.46
C LEU A 13 0.77 -15.85 1.65
N PHE A 14 0.92 -16.49 0.49
CA PHE A 14 2.04 -16.24 -0.41
C PHE A 14 1.69 -15.14 -1.41
N ILE A 15 2.49 -14.07 -1.43
CA ILE A 15 2.38 -12.97 -2.39
C ILE A 15 3.45 -13.15 -3.48
N SER A 16 3.02 -13.52 -4.68
CA SER A 16 3.90 -13.68 -5.85
C SER A 16 3.96 -12.43 -6.73
N ASP A 17 2.94 -11.57 -6.69
CA ASP A 17 2.84 -10.37 -7.53
C ASP A 17 2.44 -9.13 -6.72
N ARG A 18 2.89 -7.95 -7.18
CA ARG A 18 2.73 -6.68 -6.45
C ARG A 18 2.32 -5.55 -7.38
N ALA A 19 1.28 -4.81 -6.99
CA ALA A 19 0.96 -3.51 -7.55
C ALA A 19 1.68 -2.42 -6.77
N ARG A 20 2.12 -1.36 -7.46
CA ARG A 20 2.77 -0.20 -6.85
C ARG A 20 2.07 1.07 -7.31
N VAL A 21 2.04 2.07 -6.44
CA VAL A 21 1.65 3.44 -6.80
C VAL A 21 2.85 4.33 -6.58
N TYR A 22 3.22 5.06 -7.63
CA TYR A 22 4.25 6.07 -7.59
C TYR A 22 3.58 7.43 -7.54
N SER A 23 4.13 8.36 -6.76
CA SER A 23 3.66 9.75 -6.74
C SER A 23 3.95 10.42 -8.08
N GLU A 24 2.97 11.12 -8.65
CA GLU A 24 3.17 12.00 -9.81
C GLU A 24 3.50 13.45 -9.39
N HIS A 25 3.68 13.68 -8.10
CA HIS A 25 3.75 15.03 -7.51
C HIS A 25 4.82 15.17 -6.44
N ASN A 26 5.39 16.37 -6.35
CA ASN A 26 6.08 16.83 -5.15
C ASN A 26 5.06 17.46 -4.20
N GLY A 27 4.97 16.98 -2.96
CA GLY A 27 3.92 17.45 -2.06
C GLY A 27 3.90 16.76 -0.70
N ILE A 28 2.70 16.75 -0.11
CA ILE A 28 2.42 16.16 1.20
C ILE A 28 1.43 15.01 1.04
N TRP A 29 1.91 13.80 1.26
CA TRP A 29 1.11 12.59 1.39
C TRP A 29 0.36 12.57 2.72
N ARG A 30 -0.94 12.33 2.64
CA ARG A 30 -1.83 12.11 3.80
C ARG A 30 -2.58 10.81 3.57
N ALA A 31 -2.09 9.74 4.19
CA ALA A 31 -2.78 8.46 4.23
C ALA A 31 -4.17 8.62 4.86
N ASP A 32 -5.12 7.84 4.37
CA ASP A 32 -6.45 7.72 4.98
C ASP A 32 -6.31 7.08 6.38
N PRO A 33 -6.89 7.66 7.44
CA PRO A 33 -6.74 7.14 8.80
C PRO A 33 -7.35 5.74 9.00
N LEU A 34 -8.21 5.29 8.08
CA LEU A 34 -8.81 3.96 8.12
C LEU A 34 -7.96 2.88 7.43
N VAL A 35 -6.79 3.24 6.90
CA VAL A 35 -5.93 2.35 6.12
C VAL A 35 -4.55 2.21 6.79
N GLN A 36 -4.15 0.97 7.04
CA GLN A 36 -2.84 0.63 7.60
C GLN A 36 -2.19 -0.54 6.84
N SER A 37 -0.87 -0.65 6.94
CA SER A 37 -0.15 -1.80 6.39
C SER A 37 -0.64 -3.10 7.05
N GLY A 38 -0.84 -4.14 6.26
CA GLY A 38 -1.45 -5.41 6.66
C GLY A 38 -2.94 -5.51 6.34
N ASP A 39 -3.62 -4.40 6.07
CA ASP A 39 -5.03 -4.42 5.70
C ASP A 39 -5.26 -5.09 4.34
N TYR A 40 -6.42 -5.72 4.20
CA TYR A 40 -6.95 -6.11 2.89
C TYR A 40 -7.70 -4.94 2.27
N VAL A 41 -7.35 -4.58 1.04
CA VAL A 41 -8.00 -3.52 0.26
C VAL A 41 -8.59 -4.07 -1.02
N SER A 42 -9.66 -3.44 -1.51
CA SER A 42 -10.23 -3.73 -2.83
C SER A 42 -9.67 -2.75 -3.86
N ALA A 43 -9.64 -3.15 -5.14
CA ALA A 43 -9.36 -2.20 -6.21
C ALA A 43 -10.31 -0.99 -6.13
N GLY A 44 -9.77 0.21 -6.24
CA GLY A 44 -10.50 1.48 -6.09
C GLY A 44 -10.68 1.96 -4.64
N THR A 45 -10.28 1.18 -3.61
CA THR A 45 -10.27 1.68 -2.22
C THR A 45 -9.41 2.94 -2.13
N ARG A 46 -9.95 4.02 -1.55
CA ARG A 46 -9.19 5.26 -1.28
C ARG A 46 -8.11 4.98 -0.23
N LEU A 47 -6.87 5.37 -0.54
CA LEU A 47 -5.71 5.15 0.33
C LEU A 47 -5.21 6.43 0.98
N GLY A 48 -5.52 7.59 0.39
CA GLY A 48 -5.11 8.89 0.89
C GLY A 48 -5.09 9.93 -0.23
N VAL A 49 -4.49 11.08 0.05
CA VAL A 49 -4.34 12.19 -0.89
C VAL A 49 -2.94 12.76 -0.86
N ILE A 50 -2.51 13.30 -2.00
CA ILE A 50 -1.35 14.18 -2.08
C ILE A 50 -1.87 15.61 -2.19
N THR A 51 -1.37 16.50 -1.33
CA THR A 51 -1.62 17.94 -1.42
C THR A 51 -0.36 18.68 -1.83
N ASP A 52 -0.50 19.88 -2.37
CA ASP A 52 0.60 20.84 -2.45
C ASP A 52 0.98 21.35 -1.04
N TYR A 53 1.99 22.23 -0.97
CA TYR A 53 2.45 22.80 0.30
C TYR A 53 1.49 23.82 0.92
N PHE A 54 0.46 24.25 0.20
CA PHE A 54 -0.59 25.16 0.66
C PHE A 54 -1.86 24.42 1.10
N GLY A 55 -1.93 23.10 0.89
CA GLY A 55 -3.04 22.24 1.27
C GLY A 55 -4.07 22.01 0.16
N ASN A 56 -3.82 22.45 -1.08
CA ASN A 56 -4.68 22.13 -2.21
C ASN A 56 -4.46 20.67 -2.62
N GLU A 57 -5.54 19.91 -2.83
CA GLU A 57 -5.45 18.54 -3.30
C GLU A 57 -4.93 18.49 -4.74
N LEU A 58 -3.90 17.68 -4.96
CA LEU A 58 -3.33 17.40 -6.28
C LEU A 58 -3.90 16.09 -6.84
N GLU A 59 -3.97 15.06 -5.98
CA GLU A 59 -4.38 13.72 -6.37
C GLU A 59 -4.97 12.94 -5.20
N THR A 60 -6.09 12.23 -5.45
CA THR A 60 -6.58 11.16 -4.58
C THR A 60 -5.99 9.82 -5.02
N ILE A 61 -5.22 9.19 -4.13
CA ILE A 61 -4.60 7.89 -4.39
C ILE A 61 -5.57 6.76 -4.05
N THR A 62 -5.78 5.85 -5.00
CA THR A 62 -6.64 4.68 -4.84
C THR A 62 -5.85 3.39 -5.08
N ALA A 63 -6.34 2.28 -4.53
CA ALA A 63 -5.75 0.97 -4.69
C ALA A 63 -5.87 0.49 -6.15
N PRO A 64 -4.76 0.25 -6.88
CA PRO A 64 -4.81 -0.22 -8.27
C PRO A 64 -5.22 -1.69 -8.42
N ALA A 65 -5.28 -2.46 -7.33
CA ALA A 65 -5.67 -3.85 -7.31
C ALA A 65 -6.18 -4.26 -5.92
N SER A 66 -6.96 -5.33 -5.86
CA SER A 66 -7.34 -5.97 -4.59
C SER A 66 -6.18 -6.79 -4.02
N GLY A 67 -6.01 -6.76 -2.70
CA GLY A 67 -4.95 -7.53 -2.04
C GLY A 67 -4.56 -6.97 -0.68
N ILE A 68 -3.37 -7.33 -0.21
CA ILE A 68 -2.83 -6.88 1.08
C ILE A 68 -1.97 -5.63 0.89
N LEU A 69 -2.22 -4.59 1.66
CA LEU A 69 -1.37 -3.40 1.71
C LEU A 69 -0.05 -3.75 2.42
N LEU A 70 1.02 -3.96 1.66
CA LEU A 70 2.32 -4.39 2.19
C LEU A 70 3.15 -3.22 2.70
N ILE A 71 3.10 -2.09 2.00
CA ILE A 71 3.85 -0.88 2.31
C ILE A 71 2.94 0.32 2.09
N LEU A 72 2.94 1.22 3.07
CA LEU A 72 2.32 2.52 3.03
C LEU A 72 3.35 3.55 3.51
N PHE A 73 3.60 4.60 2.73
CA PHE A 73 4.55 5.64 3.13
C PHE A 73 4.06 6.32 4.43
N GLY A 74 4.88 6.30 5.47
CA GLY A 74 4.54 6.85 6.79
C GLY A 74 4.95 8.31 7.00
N THR A 75 5.83 8.85 6.16
CA THR A 75 6.29 10.24 6.25
C THR A 75 5.50 11.14 5.31
N PRO A 76 5.08 12.34 5.73
CA PRO A 76 4.28 13.22 4.89
C PRO A 76 4.96 13.73 3.60
N PRO A 77 6.25 14.13 3.57
CA PRO A 77 6.85 14.65 2.34
C PRO A 77 7.03 13.54 1.29
N VAL A 78 6.60 13.81 0.06
CA VAL A 78 6.80 12.93 -1.11
C VAL A 78 7.30 13.74 -2.31
N ASN A 79 8.11 13.11 -3.14
CA ASN A 79 8.55 13.63 -4.43
C ASN A 79 7.90 12.85 -5.59
N GLU A 80 7.90 13.45 -6.77
CA GLU A 80 7.55 12.76 -8.00
C GLU A 80 8.47 11.52 -8.18
N GLY A 81 7.86 10.38 -8.48
CA GLY A 81 8.54 9.09 -8.62
C GLY A 81 8.72 8.31 -7.31
N ASP A 82 8.34 8.84 -6.15
CA ASP A 82 8.38 8.08 -4.89
C ASP A 82 7.33 6.95 -4.89
N ASN A 83 7.74 5.75 -4.49
CA ASN A 83 6.84 4.60 -4.35
C ASN A 83 6.08 4.68 -3.02
N ILE A 84 4.84 5.18 -3.06
CA ILE A 84 4.05 5.51 -1.86
C ILE A 84 3.19 4.37 -1.32
N VAL A 85 2.85 3.41 -2.18
CA VAL A 85 1.98 2.27 -1.83
C VAL A 85 2.47 1.02 -2.54
N VAL A 86 2.52 -0.10 -1.81
CA VAL A 86 2.71 -1.43 -2.41
C VAL A 86 1.61 -2.37 -1.94
N ILE A 87 0.90 -2.97 -2.89
CA ILE A 87 -0.16 -3.95 -2.64
C ILE A 87 0.30 -5.31 -3.15
N GLY A 88 0.32 -6.31 -2.28
CA GLY A 88 0.48 -7.70 -2.66
C GLY A 88 -0.82 -8.22 -3.26
N ARG A 89 -0.83 -8.55 -4.55
CA ARG A 89 -2.04 -9.04 -5.20
C ARG A 89 -2.40 -10.42 -4.65
N VAL A 90 -3.66 -10.56 -4.25
CA VAL A 90 -4.21 -11.85 -3.85
C VAL A 90 -5.22 -12.24 -4.92
N LEU A 91 -5.00 -13.39 -5.57
CA LEU A 91 -5.94 -13.92 -6.56
C LEU A 91 -7.26 -14.23 -5.86
N SER A 92 -8.34 -13.66 -6.38
CA SER A 92 -9.68 -14.07 -5.94
C SER A 92 -9.97 -15.45 -6.55
N SER A 93 -10.61 -16.36 -5.81
CA SER A 93 -10.89 -17.72 -6.28
C SER A 93 -11.90 -17.81 -7.44
N ARG A 94 -12.20 -16.70 -8.13
CA ARG A 94 -13.16 -16.63 -9.25
C ARG A 94 -12.51 -16.74 -10.63
N ASP A 95 -11.19 -16.84 -10.69
CA ASP A 95 -10.45 -16.88 -11.97
C ASP A 95 -9.98 -18.29 -12.37
N ASN A 96 -10.70 -19.35 -11.95
CA ASN A 96 -10.47 -20.72 -12.40
C ASN A 96 -11.76 -21.45 -12.76
#